data_AF-A0A921GA88-F1
#
_entry.id   AF-A0A921GA88-F1
#
_cell.length_a   1.000
_cell.length_b   1.000
_cell.length_c   1.000
_cell.angle_alpha   90.00
_cell.angle_beta   90.00
_cell.angle_gamma   90.00
#
_symmetry.space_group_name_H-M   'P 1'
#
loop_
_entity.id
_entity.type
_entity.pdbx_description
1 polymer ?
#
loop_
_entity_poly.entity_id
_entity_poly.type
_entity_poly.pdbx_seq_one_letter_code
_entity_poly.pdbx_strand_id
1 'polypeptide(L)'
;MSKSNEEIIPQWIINHLDKFGNCSCGRDLVKRVGKENVIKQLEKIGFNCELRIIYENPKDRFKRKSKYPLNAYYILEVKTPIKIYFL
;
A
#
# COMPACT_ATOMS: atom_id res chain seq x y z
N MET A 1 0.76 -5.79 29.01
CA MET A 1 0.26 -6.58 27.86
C MET A 1 -0.62 -5.70 26.99
N SER A 2 -0.04 -5.04 25.99
CA SER A 2 -0.77 -4.18 25.05
C SER A 2 -1.12 -5.02 23.82
N LYS A 3 -2.42 -5.21 23.57
CA LYS A 3 -2.98 -5.96 22.44
C LYS A 3 -2.43 -5.44 21.12
N SER A 4 -1.54 -6.18 20.48
CA SER A 4 -1.15 -5.95 19.09
C SER A 4 -2.30 -6.39 18.18
N ASN A 5 -3.30 -5.52 18.03
CA ASN A 5 -4.23 -5.61 16.90
C ASN A 5 -3.45 -5.23 15.63
N GLU A 6 -2.55 -6.11 15.16
CA GLU A 6 -2.01 -5.99 13.81
C GLU A 6 -3.20 -6.24 12.86
N GLU A 7 -3.89 -5.18 12.44
CA GLU A 7 -4.93 -5.30 11.40
C GLU A 7 -4.31 -5.96 10.18
N ILE A 8 -4.80 -7.13 9.81
CA ILE A 8 -4.26 -7.96 8.72
C ILE A 8 -4.65 -7.32 7.38
N ILE A 9 -3.69 -7.26 6.45
CA ILE A 9 -3.96 -6.86 5.06
C ILE A 9 -5.09 -7.75 4.47
N PRO A 10 -6.18 -7.16 3.96
CA PRO A 10 -7.26 -7.93 3.35
C PRO A 10 -6.78 -8.86 2.24
N GLN A 11 -7.30 -10.09 2.21
CA GLN A 11 -6.91 -11.12 1.23
C GLN A 11 -7.10 -10.68 -0.23
N TRP A 12 -8.11 -9.85 -0.51
CA TRP A 12 -8.33 -9.35 -1.87
C TRP A 12 -7.17 -8.47 -2.38
N ILE A 13 -6.45 -7.78 -1.48
CA ILE A 13 -5.26 -7.00 -1.83
C ILE A 13 -4.13 -7.94 -2.22
N ILE A 14 -3.91 -8.98 -1.42
CA ILE A 14 -2.89 -10.01 -1.67
C ILE A 14 -3.15 -10.66 -3.03
N ASN A 15 -4.38 -11.11 -3.29
CA ASN A 15 -4.75 -11.75 -4.54
C ASN A 15 -4.55 -10.81 -5.75
N HIS A 16 -4.80 -9.50 -5.58
CA HIS A 16 -4.63 -8.53 -6.66
C HIS A 16 -3.15 -8.22 -6.92
N LEU A 17 -2.33 -8.12 -5.86
CA LEU A 17 -0.88 -7.95 -5.97
C LEU A 17 -0.20 -9.16 -6.61
N ASP A 18 -0.60 -10.38 -6.23
CA ASP A 18 -0.08 -11.62 -6.80
C ASP A 18 -0.40 -11.74 -8.30
N LYS A 19 -1.64 -11.41 -8.68
CA LYS A 19 -2.12 -11.56 -10.06
C LYS A 19 -1.68 -10.44 -11.00
N PHE A 20 -1.62 -9.20 -10.51
CA PHE A 20 -1.46 -8.01 -11.37
C PHE A 20 -0.22 -7.17 -11.03
N GLY A 21 0.45 -7.44 -9.91
CA GLY A 21 1.58 -6.63 -9.45
C GLY A 21 1.21 -5.25 -8.93
N ASN A 22 -0.07 -4.89 -8.88
CA ASN A 22 -0.55 -3.66 -8.26
C ASN A 22 -1.93 -3.85 -7.63
N CYS A 23 -2.39 -2.94 -6.79
CA CYS A 23 -3.71 -2.97 -6.18
C CYS A 23 -4.16 -1.58 -5.75
N SER A 24 -5.37 -1.16 -6.13
CA SER A 24 -6.01 0.02 -5.56
C SER A 24 -6.53 -0.33 -4.16
N CYS A 25 -5.75 -0.01 -3.12
CA CYS A 25 -6.03 -0.43 -1.75
C CYS A 25 -6.99 0.51 -1.00
N GLY A 26 -7.22 1.69 -1.56
CA GLY A 26 -8.14 2.69 -1.02
C GLY A 26 -7.55 3.49 0.14
N ARG A 27 -8.11 4.68 0.35
CA ARG A 27 -7.65 5.63 1.35
C ARG A 27 -7.88 5.14 2.78
N ASP A 28 -9.04 4.54 3.04
CA ASP A 28 -9.47 4.24 4.41
C ASP A 28 -8.61 3.15 5.05
N LEU A 29 -8.20 2.15 4.28
CA LEU A 29 -7.22 1.15 4.71
C LEU A 29 -5.92 1.82 5.14
N VAL A 30 -5.34 2.65 4.27
CA VAL A 30 -4.06 3.32 4.52
C VAL A 30 -4.16 4.27 5.72
N LYS A 31 -5.29 4.95 5.89
CA LYS A 31 -5.53 5.85 7.03
C LYS A 31 -5.64 5.09 8.34
N ARG A 32 -6.33 3.95 8.34
CA ARG A 32 -6.57 3.12 9.54
C ARG A 32 -5.32 2.35 9.97
N VAL A 33 -4.65 1.69 9.03
CA VAL A 33 -3.44 0.87 9.29
C VAL A 33 -2.18 1.73 9.40
N GLY A 34 -2.10 2.80 8.61
CA GLY A 34 -0.92 3.65 8.46
C GLY A 34 -0.02 3.18 7.31
N LYS A 35 0.47 4.12 6.49
CA LYS A 35 1.30 3.85 5.29
C LYS A 35 2.44 2.87 5.57
N GLU A 36 3.28 3.15 6.57
CA GLU A 36 4.46 2.32 6.87
C GLU A 36 4.09 0.92 7.36
N ASN A 37 3.00 0.82 8.13
CA ASN A 37 2.55 -0.45 8.67
C ASN A 37 1.94 -1.33 7.56
N VAL A 38 1.24 -0.74 6.59
CA VAL A 38 0.78 -1.47 5.38
C VAL A 38 1.97 -2.11 4.66
N ILE A 39 3.04 -1.34 4.42
CA ILE A 39 4.24 -1.86 3.74
C ILE A 39 4.91 -2.95 4.56
N LYS A 40 5.13 -2.74 5.87
CA LYS A 40 5.73 -3.75 6.76
C LYS A 40 4.95 -5.06 6.79
N GLN A 41 3.62 -5.00 6.79
CA GLN A 41 2.80 -6.20 6.77
C GLN A 41 2.88 -6.94 5.43
N LEU A 42 2.87 -6.21 4.31
CA LEU A 42 3.07 -6.82 2.99
C LEU A 42 4.45 -7.48 2.89
N GLU A 43 5.50 -6.84 3.40
CA GLU A 43 6.85 -7.40 3.46
C GLU A 43 6.90 -8.69 4.29
N LYS A 44 6.23 -8.73 5.45
CA LYS A 44 6.09 -9.96 6.27
C LYS A 44 5.42 -11.11 5.51
N ILE A 45 4.53 -10.80 4.55
CA ILE A 45 3.81 -11.77 3.72
C ILE A 45 4.63 -12.16 2.45
N GLY A 46 5.74 -11.47 2.18
CA GLY A 46 6.61 -11.73 1.03
C GLY A 46 6.41 -10.76 -0.15
N PHE A 47 5.62 -9.70 0.02
CA PHE A 47 5.39 -8.69 -1.01
C PHE A 47 6.27 -7.45 -0.79
N ASN A 48 7.25 -7.24 -1.67
CA ASN A 48 8.00 -5.98 -1.72
C ASN A 48 7.19 -4.92 -2.48
N CYS A 49 6.41 -4.13 -1.75
CA CYS A 49 5.53 -3.12 -2.33
C CYS A 49 5.96 -1.69 -2.01
N GLU A 50 5.51 -0.76 -2.84
CA GLU A 50 5.37 0.64 -2.46
C GLU A 50 3.93 1.11 -2.54
N LEU A 51 3.61 2.11 -1.71
CA LEU A 51 2.35 2.82 -1.80
C LEU A 51 2.55 4.14 -2.56
N ARG A 52 1.93 4.22 -3.73
CA ARG A 52 1.86 5.43 -4.56
C ARG A 52 0.53 6.13 -4.31
N ILE A 53 0.61 7.44 -4.06
CA ILE A 53 -0.56 8.32 -3.94
C ILE A 53 -0.61 9.17 -5.20
N ILE A 54 -1.57 8.89 -6.08
CA ILE A 54 -1.74 9.54 -7.37
C ILE A 54 -2.93 10.48 -7.28
N TYR A 55 -2.71 11.77 -7.49
CA TYR A 55 -3.78 12.77 -7.45
C TYR A 55 -4.55 12.76 -8.78
N GLU A 56 -5.87 12.88 -8.72
CA GLU A 56 -6.71 13.04 -9.92
C GLU A 56 -6.31 14.27 -10.72
N ASN A 57 -6.08 15.39 -10.02
CA ASN A 57 -5.54 16.60 -10.61
C ASN A 57 -4.09 16.83 -10.14
N PRO A 58 -3.11 16.90 -11.06
CA PRO A 58 -1.71 17.15 -10.69
C PRO A 58 -1.50 18.42 -9.86
N LYS A 59 -2.36 19.45 -10.02
CA LYS A 59 -2.29 20.71 -9.25
C LYS A 59 -2.63 20.51 -7.77
N ASP A 60 -3.37 19.46 -7.42
CA ASP A 60 -3.73 19.18 -6.02
C ASP A 60 -2.54 18.63 -5.22
N ARG A 61 -1.51 18.09 -5.88
CA ARG A 61 -0.25 17.68 -5.24
C ARG A 61 0.43 18.81 -4.47
N PHE A 62 0.24 20.06 -4.92
CA PHE A 62 0.84 21.26 -4.30
C PHE A 62 -0.03 21.83 -3.18
N LYS A 63 -1.33 21.48 -3.14
CA LYS A 63 -2.26 21.90 -2.08
C LYS A 63 -2.17 20.99 -0.85
N ARG A 64 -0.95 20.61 -0.42
CA ARG A 64 -0.65 19.62 0.63
C ARG A 64 -1.21 20.01 2.00
N LYS A 65 -2.54 19.94 2.17
CA LYS A 65 -3.24 20.26 3.42
C LYS A 65 -3.55 19.02 4.26
N SER A 66 -3.50 17.82 3.67
CA SER A 66 -3.87 16.58 4.36
C SER A 66 -2.82 15.49 4.20
N LYS A 67 -2.51 14.79 5.30
CA LYS A 67 -1.69 13.57 5.33
C LYS A 67 -2.27 12.46 4.45
N TYR A 68 -3.60 12.43 4.31
CA TYR A 68 -4.33 11.48 3.46
C TYR A 68 -5.33 12.24 2.56
N PRO A 69 -4.89 12.69 1.37
CA PRO A 69 -5.75 13.40 0.41
C PRO A 69 -6.98 12.59 0.02
N LEU A 70 -8.14 13.25 -0.11
CA LEU A 70 -9.38 12.61 -0.57
C LEU A 70 -9.39 12.41 -2.09
N ASN A 71 -8.89 13.39 -2.85
CA ASN A 71 -8.86 13.37 -4.31
C ASN A 71 -7.58 12.68 -4.85
N ALA A 72 -7.28 11.51 -4.30
CA ALA A 72 -6.13 10.73 -4.70
C ALA A 72 -6.40 9.23 -4.65
N TYR A 73 -5.83 8.53 -5.63
CA TYR A 73 -5.77 7.08 -5.68
C TYR A 73 -4.61 6.56 -4.84
N TYR A 74 -4.89 5.51 -4.07
CA TYR A 74 -3.92 4.83 -3.22
C TYR A 74 -3.62 3.48 -3.85
N ILE A 75 -2.47 3.39 -4.51
CA ILE A 75 -2.08 2.24 -5.30
C ILE A 75 -0.89 1.59 -4.61
N LEU A 76 -1.05 0.34 -4.21
CA LEU A 76 0.06 -0.55 -3.90
C LEU A 76 0.63 -1.08 -5.21
N GLU A 77 1.93 -1.06 -5.36
CA GLU A 77 2.62 -1.58 -6.54
C GLU A 77 3.77 -2.44 -6.06
N VAL A 78 3.85 -3.68 -6.55
CA VAL A 78 4.97 -4.58 -6.34
C VAL A 78 6.16 -3.97 -7.06
N LYS A 79 7.21 -3.65 -6.30
CA LYS A 79 8.51 -3.37 -6.88
C LYS A 79 9.05 -4.70 -7.37
N THR A 80 9.22 -4.85 -8.69
CA THR A 80 9.90 -6.01 -9.27
C THR A 80 11.15 -6.40 -8.43
N PRO A 81 11.43 -7.69 -8.24
CA PRO A 81 12.08 -8.22 -7.04
C PRO A 81 13.62 -8.11 -7.05
N ILE A 82 14.23 -8.26 -5.86
CA ILE A 82 15.60 -8.77 -5.71
C ILE A 82 15.66 -10.05 -6.54
N LYS A 83 16.39 -10.03 -7.66
CA LYS A 83 16.70 -11.26 -8.42
C LYS A 83 17.53 -12.16 -7.51
N ILE A 84 16.87 -13.04 -6.77
CA ILE A 84 17.54 -14.23 -6.27
C ILE A 84 17.35 -15.28 -7.35
N TYR A 85 18.33 -15.36 -8.25
CA TYR A 85 18.54 -16.58 -9.03
C TYR A 85 18.99 -17.66 -8.05
N PHE A 86 18.04 -18.38 -7.44
CA PHE A 86 18.31 -19.70 -6.91
C PHE A 86 17.33 -20.65 -7.58
N LEU A 87 17.75 -21.19 -8.73
CA LEU A 87 18.08 -22.60 -8.96
C LEU A 87 18.33 -22.80 -10.47
#